data_AF-A0A6D2LPY2-F1
#
_entry.id   AF-A0A6D2LPY2-F1
#
_cell.length_a   1.000
_cell.length_b   1.000
_cell.length_c   1.000
_cell.angle_alpha   90.00
_cell.angle_beta   90.00
_cell.angle_gamma   90.00
#
_symmetry.space_group_name_H-M   'P 1'
#
loop_
_entity.id
_entity.type
_entity.pdbx_description
1 polymer ?
#
loop_
_entity_poly.entity_id
_entity_poly.type
_entity_poly.pdbx_seq_one_letter_code
_entity_poly.pdbx_strand_id
1 'polypeptide(L)'
;MEKISGLSEDELLVKILSFLPTKVAVSTSVLSRRWEHLWKRVPKLDFAYTDAKPSDKCQKRLHRFIQRNLPLHRAPVLESLRLKLSFPSFIPDDIEAWTDVAVSRGVRELSISYSSADGYITRLPDSLYTCESLVSLKLDDRLYVDSC
;
A
#
# COMPACT_ATOMS: atom_id res chain seq x y z
N MET A 1 22.13 -30.00 -6.00
CA MET A 1 21.08 -29.04 -5.59
C MET A 1 21.61 -27.65 -5.87
N GLU A 2 21.11 -27.00 -6.92
CA GLU A 2 21.59 -25.70 -7.36
C GLU A 2 21.24 -24.61 -6.34
N LYS A 3 22.27 -24.00 -5.76
CA LYS A 3 22.12 -22.73 -5.05
C LYS A 3 21.68 -21.68 -6.06
N ILE A 4 20.64 -20.93 -5.74
CA ILE A 4 20.27 -19.67 -6.41
C ILE A 4 21.37 -18.65 -6.04
N SER A 5 22.57 -18.82 -6.60
CA SER A 5 23.88 -18.41 -6.08
C SER A 5 24.24 -16.92 -6.23
N GLY A 6 23.24 -16.03 -6.23
CA GLY A 6 23.47 -14.58 -6.29
C GLY A 6 22.63 -13.74 -5.33
N LEU A 7 21.67 -14.34 -4.62
CA LEU A 7 20.79 -13.61 -3.70
C LEU A 7 21.24 -13.82 -2.25
N SER A 8 21.32 -12.73 -1.50
CA SER A 8 21.43 -12.79 -0.05
C SER A 8 20.21 -13.53 0.53
N GLU A 9 20.38 -14.16 1.68
CA GLU A 9 19.28 -14.84 2.37
C GLU A 9 18.07 -13.92 2.59
N ASP A 10 18.32 -12.63 2.90
CA ASP A 10 17.24 -11.65 3.09
C ASP A 10 16.46 -11.38 1.80
N GLU A 11 17.12 -11.37 0.63
CA GLU A 11 16.44 -11.22 -0.66
C GLU A 11 15.57 -12.41 -0.98
N LEU A 12 16.02 -13.63 -0.65
CA LEU A 12 15.20 -14.83 -0.77
C LEU A 12 13.97 -14.75 0.14
N LEU A 13 14.12 -14.29 1.39
CA LEU A 13 13.01 -14.11 2.30
C LEU A 13 12.03 -13.04 1.82
N VAL A 14 12.51 -11.88 1.35
CA VAL A 14 11.66 -10.82 0.77
C VAL A 14 10.90 -11.35 -0.45
N LYS A 15 11.56 -12.16 -1.29
CA LYS A 15 10.91 -12.82 -2.43
C LYS A 15 9.81 -13.76 -1.98
N ILE A 16 10.03 -14.59 -0.95
CA ILE A 16 8.98 -15.44 -0.37
C ILE A 16 7.82 -14.59 0.16
N LEU A 17 8.12 -13.54 0.94
CA LEU A 17 7.12 -12.64 1.50
C LEU A 17 6.30 -11.92 0.42
N SER A 18 6.87 -11.66 -0.76
CA SER A 18 6.17 -11.02 -1.89
C SER A 18 5.05 -11.86 -2.51
N PHE A 19 5.03 -13.18 -2.24
CA PHE A 19 3.94 -14.06 -2.64
C PHE A 19 2.83 -14.15 -1.59
N LEU A 20 3.03 -13.55 -0.40
CA LEU A 20 2.05 -13.60 0.68
C LEU A 20 1.18 -12.34 0.67
N PRO A 21 -0.07 -12.44 1.15
CA PRO A 21 -0.86 -11.26 1.46
C PRO A 21 -0.11 -10.35 2.44
N THR A 22 -0.18 -9.03 2.26
CA THR A 22 0.58 -8.06 3.06
C THR A 22 0.38 -8.24 4.56
N LYS A 23 -0.84 -8.52 5.01
CA LYS A 23 -1.14 -8.83 6.42
C LYS A 23 -0.34 -10.02 6.95
N VAL A 24 -0.19 -11.09 6.15
CA VAL A 24 0.57 -12.29 6.51
C VAL A 24 2.07 -11.97 6.52
N ALA A 25 2.56 -11.26 5.50
CA ALA A 25 3.96 -10.84 5.46
C ALA A 25 4.33 -9.96 6.67
N VAL A 26 3.49 -9.00 7.04
CA VAL A 26 3.67 -8.18 8.26
C VAL A 26 3.66 -9.06 9.50
N SER A 27 2.80 -10.08 9.59
CA SER A 27 2.70 -10.95 10.76
C SER A 27 3.99 -11.74 11.04
N THR A 28 4.80 -12.03 10.01
CA THR A 28 6.10 -12.69 10.19
C THR A 28 7.12 -11.84 10.95
N SER A 29 6.86 -10.54 11.13
CA SER A 29 7.72 -9.62 11.90
C SER A 29 7.98 -10.08 13.33
N VAL A 30 7.09 -10.90 13.90
CA VAL A 30 7.21 -11.40 15.28
C VAL A 30 8.13 -12.62 15.40
N LEU A 31 8.58 -13.22 14.29
CA LEU A 31 9.39 -14.44 14.31
C LEU A 31 10.80 -14.19 14.86
N SER A 32 11.40 -13.04 14.54
CA SER A 32 12.65 -12.56 15.14
C SER A 32 12.96 -11.12 14.72
N ARG A 33 13.96 -10.48 15.34
CA ARG A 33 14.47 -9.16 14.95
C ARG A 33 14.84 -9.06 13.47
N ARG A 34 15.33 -10.16 12.88
CA ARG A 34 15.65 -10.21 11.45
C ARG A 34 14.41 -9.99 10.58
N TRP A 35 13.29 -10.61 10.95
CA TRP A 35 12.04 -10.56 10.18
C TRP A 35 11.25 -9.26 10.37
N GLU A 36 11.51 -8.53 11.45
CA GLU A 36 10.80 -7.29 11.83
C GLU A 36 10.73 -6.25 10.69
N HIS A 37 11.74 -6.25 9.81
CA HIS A 37 11.87 -5.23 8.76
C HIS A 37 11.81 -5.79 7.33
N LEU A 38 11.77 -7.11 7.15
CA LEU A 38 11.81 -7.72 5.81
C LEU A 38 10.57 -7.37 4.99
N TRP A 39 9.40 -7.38 5.61
CA TRP A 39 8.15 -7.03 4.91
C TRP A 39 8.17 -5.60 4.36
N LYS A 40 8.94 -4.68 4.96
CA LYS A 40 9.09 -3.31 4.47
C LYS A 40 9.86 -3.24 3.15
N ARG A 41 10.49 -4.31 2.69
CA ARG A 41 11.18 -4.40 1.40
C ARG A 41 10.33 -5.10 0.33
N VAL A 42 9.13 -5.58 0.68
CA VAL A 42 8.26 -6.29 -0.25
C VAL A 42 7.65 -5.31 -1.27
N PRO A 43 7.77 -5.55 -2.58
CA PRO A 43 7.39 -4.57 -3.60
C PRO A 43 5.86 -4.40 -3.79
N LYS A 44 5.04 -5.28 -3.19
CA LYS A 44 3.58 -5.28 -3.36
C LYS A 44 2.88 -5.13 -2.02
N LEU A 45 2.06 -4.10 -1.90
CA LEU A 45 1.26 -3.80 -0.71
C LEU A 45 -0.23 -3.78 -1.05
N ASP A 46 -1.00 -4.63 -0.38
CA ASP A 46 -2.46 -4.65 -0.45
C ASP A 46 -3.05 -4.35 0.94
N PHE A 47 -3.66 -3.17 1.04
CA PHE A 47 -4.38 -2.70 2.22
C PHE A 47 -5.89 -2.73 1.99
N ALA A 48 -6.40 -3.85 1.47
CA ALA A 48 -7.83 -4.13 1.42
C ALA A 48 -8.32 -4.97 2.60
N TYR A 49 -9.57 -4.74 2.99
CA TYR A 49 -10.29 -5.64 3.89
C TYR A 49 -10.73 -6.90 3.15
N THR A 50 -10.56 -8.05 3.80
CA THR A 50 -11.18 -9.31 3.39
C THR A 50 -12.68 -9.32 3.66
N ASP A 51 -13.10 -8.60 4.70
CA ASP A 51 -14.48 -8.55 5.16
C ASP A 51 -15.26 -7.52 4.34
N ALA A 52 -16.47 -7.86 3.92
CA ALA A 52 -17.34 -6.95 3.17
C ALA A 52 -17.72 -5.69 3.96
N LYS A 53 -17.73 -5.78 5.31
CA LYS A 53 -18.02 -4.67 6.23
C LYS A 53 -17.06 -4.70 7.43
N PRO A 54 -15.88 -4.08 7.34
CA PRO A 54 -14.92 -4.07 8.44
C PRO A 54 -15.43 -3.21 9.61
N SER A 55 -15.24 -3.68 10.84
CA SER A 55 -15.54 -2.89 12.03
C SER A 55 -14.73 -1.58 12.08
N ASP A 56 -15.28 -0.51 12.66
CA ASP A 56 -14.58 0.77 12.87
C ASP A 56 -13.23 0.59 13.59
N LYS A 57 -13.16 -0.32 14.57
CA LYS A 57 -11.92 -0.68 15.25
C LYS A 57 -10.88 -1.27 14.30
N CYS A 58 -11.29 -2.16 13.39
CA CYS A 58 -10.39 -2.69 12.36
C CYS A 58 -9.93 -1.59 11.42
N GLN A 59 -10.81 -0.64 11.09
CA GLN A 59 -10.47 0.46 10.21
C GLN A 59 -9.44 1.41 10.81
N LYS A 60 -9.67 1.89 12.03
CA LYS A 60 -8.72 2.72 12.79
C LYS A 60 -7.36 2.06 13.00
N ARG A 61 -7.34 0.73 13.17
CA ARG A 61 -6.07 -0.03 13.28
C ARG A 61 -5.31 -0.04 11.96
N LEU A 62 -6.00 -0.20 10.83
CA LEU A 62 -5.37 -0.16 9.52
C LEU A 62 -4.88 1.26 9.21
N HIS A 63 -5.68 2.29 9.46
CA HIS A 63 -5.28 3.69 9.32
C HIS A 63 -3.96 3.98 10.03
N ARG A 64 -3.89 3.71 11.34
CA ARG A 64 -2.66 3.89 12.13
C ARG A 64 -1.49 3.08 11.60
N PHE A 65 -1.77 1.88 11.07
CA PHE A 65 -0.75 1.02 10.49
C PHE A 65 -0.16 1.62 9.21
N ILE A 66 -1.00 2.06 8.27
CA ILE A 66 -0.57 2.66 7.01
C ILE A 66 0.18 3.97 7.31
N GLN A 67 -0.42 4.86 8.11
CA GLN A 67 0.17 6.14 8.48
C GLN A 67 1.57 6.00 9.07
N ARG A 68 1.79 4.98 9.92
CA ARG A 68 3.09 4.75 10.55
C ARG A 68 4.11 4.06 9.64
N ASN A 69 3.67 3.17 8.75
CA ASN A 69 4.60 2.25 8.09
C ASN A 69 4.80 2.51 6.60
N LEU A 70 3.82 3.08 5.89
CA LEU A 70 3.97 3.35 4.46
C LEU A 70 5.15 4.30 4.16
N PRO A 71 5.38 5.39 4.92
CA PRO A 71 6.57 6.24 4.72
C PRO A 71 7.89 5.52 4.97
N LEU A 72 7.87 4.50 5.85
CA LEU A 72 9.03 3.69 6.24
C LEU A 72 9.29 2.51 5.29
N HIS A 73 8.53 2.40 4.19
CA HIS A 73 8.73 1.36 3.20
C HIS A 73 10.09 1.52 2.50
N ARG A 74 10.76 0.40 2.23
CA ARG A 74 12.17 0.31 1.79
C ARG A 74 12.34 -0.52 0.51
N ALA A 75 11.26 -0.90 -0.18
CA ALA A 75 11.40 -1.49 -1.49
C ALA A 75 12.06 -0.46 -2.44
N PRO A 76 13.04 -0.87 -3.28
CA PRO A 76 13.63 0.03 -4.27
C PRO A 76 12.59 0.63 -5.23
N VAL A 77 11.58 -0.16 -5.57
CA VAL A 77 10.43 0.22 -6.39
C VAL A 77 9.18 -0.38 -5.74
N LEU A 78 8.14 0.43 -5.57
CA LEU A 78 6.82 -0.06 -5.15
C LEU A 78 6.06 -0.56 -6.37
N GLU A 79 6.20 -1.84 -6.71
CA GLU A 79 5.54 -2.42 -7.88
C GLU A 79 4.02 -2.24 -7.85
N SER A 80 3.39 -2.43 -6.68
CA SER A 80 1.95 -2.32 -6.55
C SER A 80 1.53 -1.81 -5.18
N LEU A 81 0.63 -0.83 -5.16
CA LEU A 81 -0.09 -0.39 -3.97
C LEU A 81 -1.58 -0.43 -4.23
N ARG A 82 -2.29 -1.18 -3.38
CA ARG A 82 -3.76 -1.21 -3.36
C ARG A 82 -4.29 -0.68 -2.05
N LEU A 83 -5.14 0.33 -2.12
CA LEU A 83 -5.85 0.97 -1.02
C LEU A 83 -7.34 0.75 -1.21
N LYS A 84 -7.99 0.03 -0.30
CA LYS A 84 -9.46 -0.07 -0.27
C LYS A 84 -9.97 0.46 1.06
N LEU A 85 -10.42 1.71 1.03
CA LEU A 85 -10.65 2.56 2.19
C LEU A 85 -12.10 3.03 2.22
N SER A 86 -12.57 3.43 3.40
CA SER A 86 -13.95 3.91 3.58
C SER A 86 -14.03 5.04 4.61
N PHE A 87 -14.81 6.06 4.29
CA PHE A 87 -15.23 7.08 5.25
C PHE A 87 -16.09 6.45 6.36
N PRO A 88 -16.04 6.93 7.63
CA PRO A 88 -15.27 8.07 8.15
C PRO A 88 -13.86 7.73 8.63
N SER A 89 -13.43 6.47 8.55
CA SER A 89 -12.14 6.07 9.13
C SER A 89 -10.92 6.56 8.34
N PHE A 90 -11.13 7.00 7.10
CA PHE A 90 -10.11 7.53 6.21
C PHE A 90 -10.64 8.81 5.58
N ILE A 91 -9.92 9.92 5.75
CA ILE A 91 -10.26 11.22 5.15
C ILE A 91 -9.51 11.40 3.83
N PRO A 92 -9.98 12.27 2.91
CA PRO A 92 -9.32 12.52 1.63
C PRO A 92 -7.83 12.86 1.76
N ASP A 93 -7.45 13.68 2.76
CA ASP A 93 -6.07 14.08 3.02
C ASP A 93 -5.14 12.88 3.32
N ASP A 94 -5.66 11.82 3.96
CA ASP A 94 -4.88 10.59 4.19
C ASP A 94 -4.53 9.93 2.84
N ILE A 95 -5.48 9.91 1.91
CA ILE A 95 -5.33 9.27 0.59
C ILE A 95 -4.34 10.06 -0.25
N GLU A 96 -4.44 11.39 -0.23
CA GLU A 96 -3.50 12.28 -0.91
C GLU A 96 -2.07 12.04 -0.39
N ALA A 97 -1.86 12.09 0.92
CA ALA A 97 -0.56 11.88 1.54
C ALA A 97 0.03 10.48 1.26
N TRP A 98 -0.80 9.42 1.30
CA TRP A 98 -0.33 8.07 1.01
C TRP A 98 -0.03 7.86 -0.47
N THR A 99 -0.72 8.58 -1.35
CA THR A 99 -0.45 8.58 -2.78
C THR A 99 0.87 9.28 -3.07
N ASP A 100 1.16 10.42 -2.44
CA ASP A 100 2.46 11.09 -2.55
C ASP A 100 3.61 10.19 -2.10
N VAL A 101 3.43 9.47 -0.99
CA VAL A 101 4.42 8.50 -0.53
C VAL A 101 4.61 7.40 -1.58
N ALA A 102 3.55 6.88 -2.19
CA ALA A 102 3.65 5.87 -3.24
C ALA A 102 4.41 6.39 -4.47
N VAL A 103 4.09 7.60 -4.92
CA VAL A 103 4.76 8.28 -6.05
C VAL A 103 6.24 8.47 -5.77
N SER A 104 6.60 8.98 -4.58
CA SER A 104 8.00 9.16 -4.17
C SER A 104 8.80 7.84 -4.08
N ARG A 105 8.10 6.69 -4.03
CA ARG A 105 8.67 5.34 -4.03
C ARG A 105 8.65 4.67 -5.42
N GLY A 106 8.36 5.44 -6.47
CA GLY A 106 8.32 4.96 -7.83
C GLY A 106 7.21 3.94 -8.06
N VAL A 107 6.00 4.20 -7.56
CA VAL A 107 4.89 3.26 -7.72
C VAL A 107 4.61 2.97 -9.20
N ARG A 108 4.42 1.69 -9.54
CA ARG A 108 4.09 1.26 -10.92
C ARG A 108 2.61 0.98 -11.10
N GLU A 109 1.99 0.32 -10.14
CA GLU A 109 0.56 0.04 -10.16
C GLU A 109 -0.10 0.63 -8.91
N LEU A 110 -1.01 1.56 -9.10
CA LEU A 110 -1.77 2.17 -8.02
C LEU A 110 -3.26 1.86 -8.19
N SER A 111 -3.86 1.29 -7.15
CA SER A 111 -5.30 1.05 -7.08
C SER A 111 -5.88 1.70 -5.83
N ILE A 112 -6.83 2.61 -6.01
CA ILE A 112 -7.52 3.30 -4.92
C ILE A 112 -9.01 3.07 -5.08
N SER A 113 -9.62 2.49 -4.05
CA SER A 113 -11.06 2.37 -3.90
C SER A 113 -11.47 3.13 -2.65
N TYR A 114 -12.31 4.15 -2.76
CA TYR A 114 -12.71 4.98 -1.63
C TYR A 114 -14.22 5.20 -1.60
N SER A 115 -14.88 4.60 -0.61
CA SER A 115 -16.32 4.75 -0.41
C SER A 115 -16.62 5.86 0.60
N SER A 116 -17.31 6.92 0.17
CA SER A 116 -17.89 7.95 1.03
C SER A 116 -19.43 7.94 0.96
N ALA A 117 -20.08 7.96 2.13
CA ALA A 117 -21.54 8.09 2.21
C ALA A 117 -21.99 9.51 1.84
N ASP A 118 -21.14 10.50 2.12
CA ASP A 118 -21.44 11.93 2.03
C ASP A 118 -21.04 12.55 0.68
N GLY A 119 -20.58 11.75 -0.29
CA GLY A 119 -20.24 12.22 -1.64
C GLY A 119 -18.92 13.01 -1.73
N TYR A 120 -18.05 12.93 -0.72
CA TYR A 120 -16.73 13.55 -0.77
C TYR A 120 -15.91 13.01 -1.94
N ILE A 121 -15.32 13.94 -2.67
CA ILE A 121 -14.37 13.70 -3.75
C ILE A 121 -12.97 13.60 -3.14
N THR A 122 -12.22 12.56 -3.46
CA THR A 122 -10.78 12.53 -3.16
C THR A 122 -10.05 13.25 -4.29
N ARG A 123 -9.23 14.24 -3.95
CA ARG A 123 -8.28 14.80 -4.90
C ARG A 123 -7.03 13.92 -4.86
N LEU A 124 -6.48 13.64 -6.03
CA LEU A 124 -5.19 12.95 -6.14
C LEU A 124 -4.10 14.02 -6.24
N PRO A 125 -2.92 13.80 -5.65
CA PRO A 125 -1.87 14.80 -5.64
C PRO A 125 -1.33 15.03 -7.05
N ASP A 126 -0.87 16.25 -7.32
CA ASP A 126 -0.28 16.64 -8.61
C ASP A 126 0.93 15.78 -9.01
N SER A 127 1.63 15.26 -8.00
CA SER A 127 2.76 14.34 -8.15
C SER A 127 2.37 13.06 -8.90
N LEU A 128 1.11 12.62 -8.81
CA LEU A 128 0.63 11.42 -9.48
C LEU A 128 0.56 11.61 -10.99
N TYR A 129 0.14 12.78 -11.46
CA TYR A 129 0.02 13.07 -12.90
C TYR A 129 1.37 13.27 -13.58
N THR A 130 2.41 13.57 -12.80
CA THR A 130 3.80 13.71 -13.27
C THR A 130 4.66 12.48 -12.96
N CYS A 131 4.05 11.41 -12.43
CA CYS A 131 4.76 10.19 -12.02
C CYS A 131 5.16 9.34 -13.24
N GLU A 132 6.43 9.40 -13.65
CA GLU A 132 6.95 8.63 -14.79
C GLU A 132 6.96 7.12 -14.57
N SER A 133 7.02 6.65 -13.31
CA SER A 133 7.05 5.23 -12.99
C SER A 133 5.67 4.55 -13.08
N LEU A 134 4.60 5.34 -13.04
CA LEU A 134 3.22 4.82 -12.98
C LEU A 134 2.82 4.23 -14.33
N VAL A 135 2.46 2.95 -14.33
CA VAL A 135 2.05 2.18 -15.50
C VAL A 135 0.55 1.91 -15.51
N SER A 136 -0.05 1.71 -14.32
CA SER A 136 -1.47 1.42 -14.18
C SER A 136 -2.07 2.20 -13.02
N LEU A 137 -3.10 2.99 -13.31
CA LEU A 137 -3.94 3.64 -12.31
C LEU A 137 -5.34 3.05 -12.35
N LYS A 138 -5.85 2.57 -11.21
CA LYS A 138 -7.21 2.06 -11.06
C LYS A 138 -7.91 2.80 -9.95
N LEU A 139 -8.97 3.51 -10.29
CA LEU A 139 -9.82 4.24 -9.35
C LEU A 139 -11.19 3.55 -9.34
N ASP A 140 -11.67 3.16 -8.17
CA ASP A 140 -12.94 2.45 -8.02
C ASP A 140 -13.88 3.18 -7.06
N ASP A 141 -15.10 3.34 -7.56
CA ASP A 141 -16.33 3.98 -7.08
C ASP A 141 -16.26 5.35 -6.36
N ARG A 142 -16.96 6.33 -6.96
CA ARG A 142 -17.23 7.73 -6.53
C ARG A 142 -16.08 8.73 -6.45
N LEU A 143 -14.90 8.42 -6.98
CA LEU A 143 -13.82 9.41 -7.11
C LEU A 143 -14.01 10.23 -8.39
N TYR A 144 -14.52 11.46 -8.27
CA TYR A 144 -14.50 12.43 -9.37
C TYR A 144 -13.08 12.99 -9.49
N VAL A 145 -12.43 12.77 -10.62
CA VAL A 145 -11.19 13.47 -10.94
C VAL A 145 -11.60 14.87 -11.41
N ASP A 146 -11.21 15.92 -10.67
CA ASP A 146 -11.37 17.29 -11.13
C ASP A 146 -10.70 17.39 -12.51
N SER A 147 -11.50 17.52 -13.55
CA SER A 147 -11.03 17.89 -14.88
C SER A 147 -10.83 19.40 -14.82
N CYS A 148 -9.58 19.86 -15.01
CA CYS A 148 -9.31 21.27 -15.29
C CYS A 148 -10.15 21.78 -16.46
#